data_AF-A0A562SND4-F1
#
_entry.id   AF-A0A562SND4-F1
#
_cell.length_a   1.000
_cell.length_b   1.000
_cell.length_c   1.000
_cell.angle_alpha   90.00
_cell.angle_beta   90.00
_cell.angle_gamma   90.00
#
_symmetry.space_group_name_H-M   'P 1'
#
loop_
_entity.id
_entity.type
_entity.pdbx_description
1 polymer ?
#
loop_
_entity_poly.entity_id
_entity_poly.type
_entity_poly.pdbx_seq_one_letter_code
_entity_poly.pdbx_strand_id
1 'polypeptide(L)'
;MKKIFMSLALIGLFGMYANAQRNQSGIYLNYTDFNNNRLSYASNTASEKNNIRFHEFSGKDFITVNHMGEKKKLFKNEIYAYQRNNGQVVRTWNRIPYTLSEQGNIWIYYRDVNVSRGKGIQIERKYFYSTTGDGEIMPLTINNLKHSFPDKYLFQNFLDAQFRSDTELSLYDGFAKKFKVNRLLETTVAPVAKN
;
A
#
# COMPACT_ATOMS: atom_id res chain seq x y z
N MET A 1 50.38 -27.29 24.93
CA MET A 1 49.33 -26.57 25.66
C MET A 1 48.48 -25.78 24.66
N LYS A 2 47.15 -26.00 24.69
CA LYS A 2 46.01 -25.15 24.26
C LYS A 2 46.17 -24.41 22.92
N LYS A 3 45.68 -24.95 21.79
CA LYS A 3 44.32 -24.85 21.19
C LYS A 3 43.90 -23.43 20.74
N ILE A 4 43.10 -23.42 19.66
CA ILE A 4 42.18 -22.37 19.13
C ILE A 4 42.89 -21.25 18.32
N PHE A 5 42.53 -20.83 17.09
CA PHE A 5 41.24 -20.77 16.38
C PHE A 5 41.38 -20.98 14.86
N MET A 6 40.56 -21.88 14.32
CA MET A 6 40.23 -22.02 12.91
C MET A 6 38.77 -21.55 12.77
N SER A 7 38.51 -20.38 12.14
CA SER A 7 37.24 -19.99 11.48
C SER A 7 37.10 -18.48 11.34
N LEU A 8 37.16 -17.97 10.11
CA LEU A 8 36.58 -16.71 9.60
C LEU A 8 36.91 -16.72 8.09
N ALA A 9 36.02 -16.55 7.12
CA ALA A 9 34.71 -15.94 7.11
C ALA A 9 33.91 -16.52 5.93
N LEU A 10 32.63 -16.83 6.14
CA LEU A 10 31.68 -17.08 5.06
C LEU A 10 30.34 -16.42 5.42
N ILE A 11 30.32 -15.09 5.49
CA ILE A 11 29.07 -14.33 5.55
C ILE A 11 29.27 -13.08 4.69
N GLY A 12 28.80 -13.13 3.45
CA GLY A 12 28.94 -12.02 2.52
C GLY A 12 28.18 -12.19 1.22
N LEU A 13 27.02 -12.85 1.23
CA LEU A 13 26.18 -13.01 0.03
C LEU A 13 24.69 -12.88 0.36
N PHE A 14 24.26 -11.80 1.02
CA PHE A 14 22.82 -11.50 1.16
C PHE A 14 22.48 -10.00 0.98
N GLY A 15 23.31 -9.25 0.25
CA GLY A 15 23.09 -7.80 0.04
C GLY A 15 22.40 -7.39 -1.27
N MET A 16 22.20 -8.28 -2.24
CA MET A 16 21.88 -7.89 -3.63
C MET A 16 20.45 -8.22 -4.11
N TYR A 17 19.51 -8.55 -3.22
CA TYR A 17 18.14 -8.92 -3.65
C TYR A 17 17.14 -7.74 -3.71
N ALA A 18 17.46 -6.57 -3.15
CA ALA A 18 16.46 -5.51 -2.97
C ALA A 18 16.06 -4.73 -4.25
N ASN A 19 16.82 -4.84 -5.36
CA ASN A 19 16.55 -4.05 -6.57
C ASN A 19 15.92 -4.84 -7.73
N ALA A 20 15.93 -6.18 -7.71
CA ALA A 20 15.34 -6.99 -8.77
C ALA A 20 13.81 -7.11 -8.67
N GLN A 21 13.24 -7.00 -7.46
CA GLN A 21 11.80 -7.11 -7.22
C GLN A 21 10.98 -5.89 -7.65
N ARG A 22 11.60 -4.75 -7.94
CA ARG A 22 10.87 -3.52 -8.34
C ARG A 22 10.27 -3.59 -9.74
N ASN A 23 10.79 -4.48 -10.59
CA ASN A 23 10.32 -4.66 -11.97
C ASN A 23 9.43 -5.90 -12.15
N GLN A 24 8.99 -6.52 -11.05
CA GLN A 24 8.21 -7.75 -11.07
C GLN A 24 6.74 -7.45 -10.80
N SER A 25 5.85 -7.90 -11.68
CA SER A 25 4.42 -8.01 -11.35
C SER A 25 4.12 -9.33 -10.68
N GLY A 26 3.06 -9.37 -9.90
CA GLY A 26 2.62 -10.59 -9.24
C GLY A 26 1.47 -10.33 -8.28
N ILE A 27 1.11 -11.35 -7.52
CA ILE A 27 -0.04 -11.34 -6.63
C ILE A 27 0.40 -11.75 -5.23
N TYR A 28 0.02 -10.95 -4.24
CA TYR A 28 0.08 -11.30 -2.83
C TYR A 28 -1.25 -11.94 -2.45
N LEU A 29 -1.27 -13.25 -2.14
CA LEU A 29 -2.52 -13.96 -1.88
C LEU A 29 -3.11 -13.57 -0.53
N ASN A 30 -2.26 -13.29 0.45
CA ASN A 30 -2.66 -12.86 1.79
C ASN A 30 -1.73 -11.75 2.32
N TYR A 31 -2.06 -11.19 3.49
CA TYR A 31 -1.24 -10.16 4.13
C TYR A 31 0.17 -10.65 4.50
N THR A 32 0.31 -11.89 4.93
CA THR A 32 1.61 -12.49 5.25
C THR A 32 2.51 -12.58 4.02
N ASP A 33 1.96 -12.88 2.84
CA ASP A 33 2.69 -12.84 1.58
C ASP A 33 3.22 -11.43 1.31
N PHE A 34 2.37 -10.42 1.50
CA PHE A 34 2.73 -9.03 1.30
C PHE A 34 3.83 -8.59 2.26
N ASN A 35 3.68 -8.85 3.56
CA ASN A 35 4.65 -8.46 4.57
C ASN A 35 6.02 -9.14 4.38
N ASN A 36 6.03 -10.36 3.86
CA ASN A 36 7.25 -11.11 3.55
C ASN A 36 7.77 -10.91 2.11
N ASN A 37 7.17 -9.99 1.34
CA ASN A 37 7.51 -9.76 -0.08
C ASN A 37 7.46 -11.03 -0.95
N ARG A 38 6.51 -11.93 -0.66
CA ARG A 38 6.31 -13.20 -1.38
C ARG A 38 5.25 -13.04 -2.49
N LEU A 39 5.70 -12.85 -3.72
CA LEU A 39 4.83 -12.76 -4.90
C LEU A 39 4.51 -14.14 -5.48
N SER A 40 3.22 -14.44 -5.63
CA SER A 40 2.74 -15.55 -6.46
C SER A 40 2.56 -15.10 -7.91
N TYR A 41 2.72 -16.03 -8.85
CA TYR A 41 2.60 -15.78 -10.30
C TYR A 41 3.51 -14.65 -10.80
N ALA A 42 4.68 -14.56 -10.18
CA ALA A 42 5.54 -13.40 -10.33
C ALA A 42 6.22 -13.39 -11.71
N SER A 43 6.21 -12.25 -12.42
CA SER A 43 6.76 -12.11 -13.77
C SER A 43 7.49 -10.78 -13.95
N ASN A 44 8.69 -10.84 -14.53
CA ASN A 44 9.55 -9.67 -14.74
C ASN A 44 9.29 -8.96 -16.08
N THR A 45 8.58 -9.61 -17.00
CA THR A 45 8.25 -9.07 -18.33
C THR A 45 6.91 -9.65 -18.80
N ALA A 46 6.05 -8.81 -19.38
CA ALA A 46 4.79 -9.26 -19.97
C ALA A 46 5.11 -10.05 -21.24
N SER A 47 5.18 -11.38 -21.13
CA SER A 47 5.26 -12.28 -22.28
C SER A 47 3.90 -12.94 -22.50
N GLU A 48 3.66 -13.50 -23.69
CA GLU A 48 2.40 -14.19 -23.98
C GLU A 48 2.11 -15.32 -22.97
N LYS A 49 3.15 -16.00 -22.49
CA LYS A 49 3.07 -17.12 -21.54
C LYS A 49 3.02 -16.70 -20.07
N ASN A 50 3.49 -15.49 -19.74
CA ASN A 50 3.51 -14.96 -18.38
C ASN A 50 3.03 -13.49 -18.39
N ASN A 51 1.72 -13.30 -18.22
CA ASN A 51 1.12 -11.97 -18.10
C ASN A 51 -0.03 -11.94 -17.10
N ILE A 52 -0.23 -10.79 -16.47
CA ILE A 52 -1.33 -10.56 -15.54
C ILE A 52 -2.17 -9.40 -16.06
N ARG A 53 -3.48 -9.61 -16.17
CA ARG A 53 -4.46 -8.58 -16.55
C ARG A 53 -5.34 -8.27 -15.34
N PHE A 54 -5.16 -7.08 -14.77
CA PHE A 54 -5.80 -6.66 -13.51
C PHE A 54 -7.26 -6.18 -13.64
N HIS A 55 -7.71 -5.85 -14.87
CA HIS A 55 -9.10 -5.47 -15.16
C HIS A 55 -9.66 -4.36 -14.25
N GLU A 56 -8.88 -3.31 -14.02
CA GLU A 56 -9.26 -2.20 -13.13
C GLU A 56 -10.33 -1.30 -13.76
N PHE A 57 -10.24 -1.06 -15.08
CA PHE A 57 -11.15 -0.17 -15.80
C PHE A 57 -12.38 -0.88 -16.39
N SER A 58 -12.39 -2.22 -16.41
CA SER A 58 -13.48 -3.00 -17.00
C SER A 58 -14.51 -3.50 -15.99
N GLY A 59 -14.36 -3.12 -14.71
CA GLY A 59 -15.31 -3.47 -13.64
C GLY A 59 -15.35 -4.95 -13.27
N LYS A 60 -14.46 -5.79 -13.83
CA LYS A 60 -14.44 -7.22 -13.53
C LYS A 60 -13.97 -7.47 -12.11
N ASP A 61 -14.56 -8.44 -11.45
CA ASP A 61 -14.27 -8.86 -10.09
C ASP A 61 -13.08 -9.84 -9.99
N PHE A 62 -12.44 -10.17 -11.11
CA PHE A 62 -11.29 -11.07 -11.18
C PHE A 62 -10.09 -10.48 -11.92
N ILE A 63 -8.92 -10.99 -11.59
CA ILE A 63 -7.66 -10.81 -12.31
C ILE A 63 -7.45 -12.04 -13.20
N THR A 64 -7.01 -11.82 -14.44
CA THR A 64 -6.59 -12.93 -15.31
C THR A 64 -5.10 -13.10 -15.20
N VAL A 65 -4.66 -14.28 -14.82
CA VAL A 65 -3.26 -14.67 -14.78
C VAL A 65 -3.02 -15.67 -15.91
N ASN A 66 -2.07 -15.37 -16.80
CA ASN A 66 -1.43 -16.37 -17.63
C ASN A 66 -0.08 -16.69 -17.00
N HIS A 67 0.13 -17.93 -16.59
CA HIS A 67 1.38 -18.38 -15.98
C HIS A 67 1.76 -19.72 -16.58
N MET A 68 2.96 -19.80 -17.16
CA MET A 68 3.44 -20.99 -17.88
C MET A 68 2.49 -21.45 -19.01
N GLY A 69 1.73 -20.53 -19.61
CA GLY A 69 0.76 -20.83 -20.67
C GLY A 69 -0.63 -21.26 -20.18
N GLU A 70 -0.80 -21.46 -18.86
CA GLU A 70 -2.10 -21.74 -18.27
C GLU A 70 -2.81 -20.45 -17.84
N LYS A 71 -4.05 -20.30 -18.29
CA LYS A 71 -4.88 -19.14 -17.98
C LYS A 71 -5.78 -19.44 -16.77
N LYS A 72 -5.56 -18.71 -15.68
CA LYS A 72 -6.35 -18.76 -14.45
C LYS A 72 -7.07 -17.44 -14.20
N LYS A 73 -8.25 -17.51 -13.60
CA LYS A 73 -8.94 -16.35 -13.01
C LYS A 73 -8.77 -16.40 -11.51
N LEU A 74 -8.41 -15.28 -10.89
CA LEU A 74 -8.33 -15.11 -9.45
C LEU A 74 -9.26 -13.99 -9.04
N PHE A 75 -10.19 -14.24 -8.13
CA PHE A 75 -11.14 -13.20 -7.74
C PHE A 75 -10.50 -12.20 -6.79
N LYS A 76 -10.91 -10.93 -6.89
CA LYS A 76 -10.36 -9.81 -6.09
C LYS A 76 -10.68 -9.92 -4.60
N ASN A 77 -11.60 -10.80 -4.19
CA ASN A 77 -11.86 -11.13 -2.79
C ASN A 77 -11.03 -12.32 -2.27
N GLU A 78 -10.32 -13.05 -3.14
CA GLU A 78 -9.49 -14.21 -2.78
C GLU A 78 -8.00 -13.86 -2.66
N ILE A 79 -7.66 -12.60 -2.95
CA ILE A 79 -6.28 -12.10 -2.91
C ILE A 79 -6.23 -10.88 -1.98
N TYR A 80 -5.05 -10.62 -1.45
CA TYR A 80 -4.82 -9.44 -0.63
C TYR A 80 -4.43 -8.22 -1.48
N ALA A 81 -3.46 -8.39 -2.38
CA ALA A 81 -2.98 -7.29 -3.23
C ALA A 81 -2.30 -7.83 -4.48
N TYR A 82 -2.03 -6.95 -5.43
CA TYR A 82 -1.14 -7.24 -6.55
C TYR A 82 -0.14 -6.11 -6.77
N GLN A 83 1.01 -6.49 -7.32
CA GLN A 83 2.07 -5.57 -7.70
C GLN A 83 2.11 -5.45 -9.22
N ARG A 84 2.23 -4.23 -9.71
CA ARG A 84 2.45 -3.92 -11.13
C ARG A 84 3.95 -3.95 -11.44
N ASN A 85 4.29 -4.00 -12.72
CA ASN A 85 5.69 -4.00 -13.18
C ASN A 85 6.48 -2.75 -12.77
N ASN A 86 5.83 -1.65 -12.38
CA ASN A 86 6.48 -0.44 -11.87
C ASN A 86 6.63 -0.43 -10.34
N GLY A 87 6.38 -1.56 -9.67
CA GLY A 87 6.40 -1.69 -8.21
C GLY A 87 5.16 -1.11 -7.51
N GLN A 88 4.20 -0.53 -8.24
CA GLN A 88 2.98 -0.01 -7.64
C GLN A 88 2.12 -1.16 -7.12
N VAL A 89 1.78 -1.08 -5.83
CA VAL A 89 0.93 -2.05 -5.15
C VAL A 89 -0.50 -1.58 -5.14
N VAL A 90 -1.43 -2.49 -5.44
CA VAL A 90 -2.86 -2.26 -5.35
C VAL A 90 -3.47 -3.32 -4.46
N ARG A 91 -4.00 -2.90 -3.31
CA ARG A 91 -4.70 -3.75 -2.35
C ARG A 91 -6.14 -3.94 -2.80
N THR A 92 -6.66 -5.14 -2.66
CA THR A 92 -8.07 -5.43 -2.91
C THR A 92 -8.81 -5.60 -1.60
N TRP A 93 -9.87 -4.82 -1.40
CA TRP A 93 -10.72 -4.88 -0.22
C TRP A 93 -12.18 -4.82 -0.64
N ASN A 94 -13.00 -5.77 -0.18
CA ASN A 94 -14.40 -5.91 -0.61
C ASN A 94 -14.58 -5.87 -2.14
N ARG A 95 -13.70 -6.56 -2.88
CA ARG A 95 -13.63 -6.60 -4.36
C ARG A 95 -13.26 -5.27 -5.04
N ILE A 96 -12.96 -4.23 -4.27
CA ILE A 96 -12.58 -2.91 -4.77
C ILE A 96 -11.05 -2.78 -4.72
N PRO A 97 -10.40 -2.35 -5.81
CA PRO A 97 -8.97 -2.07 -5.82
C PRO A 97 -8.65 -0.68 -5.23
N TYR A 98 -7.61 -0.61 -4.41
CA TYR A 98 -7.08 0.60 -3.76
C TYR A 98 -5.57 0.68 -3.97
N THR A 99 -5.10 1.72 -4.63
CA THR A 99 -3.67 1.89 -4.93
C THR A 99 -2.95 2.40 -3.70
N LEU A 100 -1.95 1.66 -3.23
CA LEU A 100 -1.13 2.05 -2.09
C LEU A 100 -0.27 3.26 -2.44
N SER A 101 -0.37 4.31 -1.62
CA SER A 101 0.35 5.58 -1.79
C SER A 101 1.46 5.74 -0.77
N GLU A 102 1.20 5.34 0.48
CA GLU A 102 2.17 5.45 1.57
C GLU A 102 1.92 4.38 2.64
N GLN A 103 3.00 3.85 3.19
CA GLN A 103 3.00 3.00 4.39
C GLN A 103 3.63 3.78 5.54
N GLY A 104 2.81 4.51 6.28
CA GLY A 104 3.22 5.22 7.49
C GLY A 104 2.53 4.65 8.72
N ASN A 105 2.34 5.49 9.74
CA ASN A 105 1.54 5.15 10.93
C ASN A 105 0.10 4.77 10.56
N ILE A 106 -0.45 5.39 9.53
CA ILE A 106 -1.56 4.86 8.75
C ILE A 106 -1.11 4.59 7.32
N TRP A 107 -1.72 3.60 6.69
CA TRP A 107 -1.46 3.26 5.30
C TRP A 107 -2.45 4.02 4.44
N ILE A 108 -1.95 4.82 3.50
CA ILE A 108 -2.78 5.69 2.66
C ILE A 108 -2.90 5.08 1.28
N TYR A 109 -4.11 5.09 0.77
CA TYR A 109 -4.48 4.58 -0.53
C TYR A 109 -5.23 5.65 -1.33
N TYR A 110 -5.26 5.50 -2.65
CA TYR A 110 -6.17 6.25 -3.51
C TYR A 110 -6.93 5.34 -4.48
N ARG A 111 -8.06 5.84 -4.96
CA ARG A 111 -8.72 5.35 -6.17
C ARG A 111 -9.30 6.52 -6.95
N ASP A 112 -9.33 6.36 -8.27
CA ASP A 112 -9.95 7.31 -9.17
C ASP A 112 -11.42 6.90 -9.35
N VAL A 113 -12.35 7.83 -9.13
CA VAL A 113 -13.80 7.58 -9.21
C VAL A 113 -14.44 8.50 -10.24
N ASN A 114 -15.40 7.97 -10.97
CA ASN A 114 -16.23 8.76 -11.87
C ASN A 114 -17.27 9.51 -11.05
N VAL A 115 -17.23 10.84 -11.08
CA VAL A 115 -18.21 11.74 -10.47
C VAL A 115 -18.99 12.45 -11.57
N SER A 116 -20.32 12.47 -11.44
CA SER A 116 -21.18 13.25 -12.34
C SER A 116 -21.12 14.72 -11.95
N ARG A 117 -20.71 15.60 -12.87
CA ARG A 117 -20.79 17.05 -12.71
C ARG A 117 -21.52 17.66 -13.90
N GLY A 118 -22.76 18.07 -13.68
CA GLY A 118 -23.60 18.67 -14.72
C GLY A 118 -23.85 17.69 -15.86
N LYS A 119 -23.41 18.05 -17.08
CA LYS A 119 -23.60 17.25 -18.30
C LYS A 119 -22.45 16.28 -18.61
N GLY A 120 -21.48 16.11 -17.71
CA GLY A 120 -20.28 15.29 -17.96
C GLY A 120 -19.87 14.40 -16.80
N ILE A 121 -19.06 13.39 -17.11
CA ILE A 121 -18.35 12.55 -16.13
C ILE A 121 -16.95 13.14 -15.95
N GLN A 122 -16.59 13.43 -14.71
CA GLN A 122 -15.24 13.81 -14.32
C GLN A 122 -14.62 12.69 -13.49
N ILE A 123 -13.32 12.44 -13.69
CA ILE A 123 -12.56 11.54 -12.83
C ILE A 123 -12.02 12.34 -11.65
N GLU A 124 -12.35 11.92 -10.44
CA GLU A 124 -11.84 12.51 -9.21
C GLU A 124 -11.04 11.48 -8.42
N ARG A 125 -9.85 11.87 -7.94
CA ARG A 125 -9.07 11.03 -7.03
C ARG A 125 -9.59 11.16 -5.60
N LYS A 126 -9.97 10.04 -5.00
CA LYS A 126 -10.38 9.95 -3.59
C LYS A 126 -9.34 9.17 -2.80
N TYR A 127 -9.10 9.60 -1.57
CA TYR A 127 -8.13 8.99 -0.68
C TYR A 127 -8.81 8.20 0.44
N PHE A 128 -8.13 7.14 0.85
CA PHE A 128 -8.58 6.16 1.83
C PHE A 128 -7.40 5.81 2.73
N TYR A 129 -7.67 5.21 3.87
CA TYR A 129 -6.62 4.74 4.76
C TYR A 129 -7.00 3.44 5.47
N SER A 130 -5.99 2.79 6.02
CA SER A 130 -6.12 1.72 7.00
C SER A 130 -5.14 1.98 8.15
N THR A 131 -5.52 1.61 9.36
CA THR A 131 -4.66 1.74 10.55
C THR A 131 -3.62 0.63 10.65
N THR A 132 -3.87 -0.52 10.00
CA THR A 132 -2.94 -1.64 9.89
C THR A 132 -2.87 -2.13 8.44
N GLY A 133 -1.90 -2.98 8.12
CA GLY A 133 -1.77 -3.50 6.76
C GLY A 133 -2.92 -4.44 6.35
N ASP A 134 -3.47 -5.20 7.29
CA ASP A 134 -4.59 -6.13 7.10
C ASP A 134 -5.96 -5.57 7.50
N GLY A 135 -5.99 -4.38 8.10
CA GLY A 135 -7.20 -3.75 8.62
C GLY A 135 -8.14 -3.25 7.54
N GLU A 136 -9.31 -2.77 7.95
CA GLU A 136 -10.30 -2.21 7.03
C GLU A 136 -9.79 -0.97 6.29
N ILE A 137 -10.32 -0.72 5.09
CA ILE A 137 -10.03 0.48 4.32
C ILE A 137 -11.21 1.44 4.43
N MET A 138 -10.97 2.61 5.04
CA MET A 138 -11.94 3.66 5.26
C MET A 138 -11.64 4.92 4.44
N PRO A 139 -12.63 5.75 4.09
CA PRO A 139 -12.40 7.07 3.51
C PRO A 139 -11.48 7.92 4.39
N LEU A 140 -10.52 8.61 3.78
CA LEU A 140 -9.62 9.52 4.49
C LEU A 140 -10.35 10.83 4.80
N THR A 141 -11.02 10.87 5.95
CA THR A 141 -11.76 12.02 6.46
C THR A 141 -11.34 12.34 7.89
N ILE A 142 -11.48 13.60 8.30
CA ILE A 142 -11.18 14.05 9.66
C ILE A 142 -12.00 13.22 10.66
N ASN A 143 -13.28 13.03 10.34
CA ASN A 143 -14.19 12.26 11.19
C ASN A 143 -13.72 10.81 11.37
N ASN A 144 -13.39 10.10 10.28
CA ASN A 144 -12.94 8.70 10.38
C ASN A 144 -11.61 8.61 11.14
N LEU A 145 -10.69 9.55 10.95
CA LEU A 145 -9.42 9.57 11.67
C LEU A 145 -9.62 9.76 13.18
N LYS A 146 -10.53 10.65 13.60
CA LYS A 146 -10.88 10.80 15.02
C LYS A 146 -11.46 9.51 15.61
N HIS A 147 -12.35 8.85 14.87
CA HIS A 147 -12.93 7.55 15.29
C HIS A 147 -11.88 6.44 15.39
N SER A 148 -10.88 6.42 14.51
CA SER A 148 -9.79 5.44 14.55
C SER A 148 -8.78 5.68 15.68
N PHE A 149 -8.72 6.91 16.22
CA PHE A 149 -7.77 7.30 17.25
C PHE A 149 -8.46 8.04 18.41
N PRO A 150 -9.43 7.40 19.10
CA PRO A 150 -10.26 8.06 20.12
C PRO A 150 -9.43 8.55 21.30
N ASP A 151 -8.34 7.85 21.64
CA ASP A 151 -7.49 8.18 22.79
C ASP A 151 -6.36 9.17 22.46
N LYS A 152 -6.21 9.59 21.19
CA LYS A 152 -5.16 10.52 20.78
C LYS A 152 -5.66 11.97 20.73
N TYR A 153 -6.04 12.53 21.88
CA TYR A 153 -6.60 13.88 21.97
C TYR A 153 -5.74 14.95 21.29
N LEU A 154 -4.41 14.91 21.46
CA LEU A 154 -3.51 15.86 20.81
C LEU A 154 -3.57 15.78 19.28
N PHE A 155 -3.65 14.56 18.74
CA PHE A 155 -3.83 14.33 17.31
C PHE A 155 -5.17 14.89 16.82
N GLN A 156 -6.26 14.64 17.54
CA GLN A 156 -7.58 15.14 17.18
C GLN A 156 -7.64 16.68 17.18
N ASN A 157 -7.04 17.32 18.21
CA ASN A 157 -6.97 18.78 18.29
C ASN A 157 -6.18 19.37 17.12
N PHE A 158 -5.05 18.75 16.75
CA PHE A 158 -4.30 19.22 15.59
C PHE A 158 -4.97 18.91 14.26
N LEU A 159 -5.76 17.85 14.15
CA LEU A 159 -6.58 17.63 12.96
C LEU A 159 -7.50 18.82 12.73
N ASP A 160 -8.19 19.28 13.77
CA ASP A 160 -9.10 20.44 13.68
C ASP A 160 -8.37 21.76 13.43
N ALA A 161 -7.19 21.94 14.02
CA ALA A 161 -6.42 23.17 13.90
C ALA A 161 -5.71 23.30 12.54
N GLN A 162 -5.23 22.19 11.97
CA GLN A 162 -4.36 22.20 10.79
C GLN A 162 -5.09 21.88 9.48
N PHE A 163 -6.23 21.17 9.51
CA PHE A 163 -6.97 20.80 8.32
C PHE A 163 -8.36 21.42 8.32
N ARG A 164 -8.64 22.26 7.32
CA ARG A 164 -9.95 22.91 7.16
C ARG A 164 -10.98 22.02 6.48
N SER A 165 -10.52 21.01 5.76
CA SER A 165 -11.37 20.06 5.03
C SER A 165 -10.68 18.72 4.83
N ASP A 166 -11.47 17.67 4.57
CA ASP A 166 -10.97 16.33 4.29
C ASP A 166 -9.99 16.28 3.10
N THR A 167 -10.15 17.15 2.11
CA THR A 167 -9.27 17.21 0.93
C THR A 167 -7.82 17.53 1.32
N GLU A 168 -7.63 18.34 2.36
CA GLU A 168 -6.29 18.74 2.81
C GLU A 168 -5.52 17.58 3.47
N LEU A 169 -6.20 16.53 3.95
CA LEU A 169 -5.55 15.34 4.53
C LEU A 169 -4.67 14.58 3.53
N SER A 170 -5.01 14.69 2.25
CA SER A 170 -4.26 14.08 1.14
C SER A 170 -3.12 14.93 0.60
N LEU A 171 -2.83 16.08 1.23
CA LEU A 171 -1.67 16.88 0.85
C LEU A 171 -0.38 16.15 1.23
N TYR A 172 0.52 16.07 0.26
CA TYR A 172 1.83 15.47 0.41
C TYR A 172 2.86 16.51 0.83
N ASP A 173 3.67 16.19 1.82
CA ASP A 173 4.83 16.97 2.22
C ASP A 173 6.06 16.45 1.47
N GLY A 174 6.49 17.20 0.47
CA GLY A 174 7.65 16.85 -0.36
C GLY A 174 8.98 16.87 0.40
N PHE A 175 9.10 17.64 1.49
CA PHE A 175 10.31 17.69 2.30
C PHE A 175 10.40 16.47 3.22
N ALA A 176 9.30 16.15 3.92
CA ALA A 176 9.22 14.97 4.79
C ALA A 176 9.01 13.65 4.03
N LYS A 177 8.75 13.73 2.71
CA LYS A 177 8.41 12.60 1.83
C LYS A 177 7.27 11.74 2.37
N LYS A 178 6.23 12.39 2.91
CA LYS A 178 5.03 11.73 3.43
C LYS A 178 3.79 12.61 3.40
N PHE A 179 2.61 12.02 3.49
CA PHE A 179 1.37 12.77 3.66
C PHE A 179 1.38 13.57 4.96
N LYS A 180 0.85 14.80 4.92
CA LYS A 180 0.81 15.70 6.09
C LYS A 180 0.10 15.06 7.28
N VAL A 181 -0.95 14.27 7.05
CA VAL A 181 -1.66 13.56 8.12
C VAL A 181 -0.79 12.53 8.83
N ASN A 182 0.04 11.78 8.09
CA ASN A 182 0.98 10.83 8.68
C ASN A 182 2.10 11.54 9.44
N ARG A 183 2.64 12.63 8.87
CA ARG A 183 3.59 13.50 9.59
C ARG A 183 2.99 14.01 10.90
N LEU A 184 1.75 14.49 10.88
CA LEU A 184 1.08 14.98 12.07
C LEU A 184 0.90 13.87 13.11
N LEU A 185 0.45 12.69 12.68
CA LEU A 185 0.28 11.55 13.58
C LEU A 185 1.61 11.16 14.24
N GLU A 186 2.71 11.11 13.50
CA GLU A 186 4.05 10.85 14.09
C GLU A 186 4.43 11.88 15.16
N THR A 187 4.22 13.17 14.91
CA THR A 187 4.56 14.24 15.87
C THR A 187 3.73 14.21 17.15
N THR A 188 2.58 13.53 17.14
CA THR A 188 1.66 13.42 18.28
C THR A 188 1.77 12.08 19.01
N VAL A 189 2.50 11.13 18.45
CA VAL A 189 2.79 9.82 19.06
C VAL A 189 4.22 9.76 19.60
N ALA A 190 5.14 10.58 19.08
CA ALA A 190 6.50 10.64 19.60
C ALA A 190 6.49 11.02 21.10
N PRO A 191 7.21 10.27 21.97
CA PRO A 191 7.42 10.72 23.33
C PRO A 191 8.16 12.06 23.24
N VAL A 192 7.66 13.07 23.94
CA VAL A 192 8.42 14.28 24.26
C VAL A 192 9.77 13.79 24.74
N ALA A 193 10.83 14.06 23.97
CA ALA A 193 12.19 13.73 24.37
C ALA A 193 12.38 14.35 25.76
N LYS A 194 12.59 13.49 26.77
CA LYS A 194 13.00 13.92 28.09
C LYS A 194 14.37 14.59 27.90
N ASN A 195 14.39 15.92 27.99
CA ASN A 195 15.60 16.67 28.31
C ASN A 195 15.88 16.52 29.80
#